data_AF-A0A954Z2G1-F1
#
_entry.id   AF-A0A954Z2G1-F1
#
_cell.length_a   1.000
_cell.length_b   1.000
_cell.length_c   1.000
_cell.angle_alpha   90.00
_cell.angle_beta   90.00
_cell.angle_gamma   90.00
#
_symmetry.space_group_name_H-M   'P 1'
#
loop_
_entity.id
_entity.type
_entity.pdbx_description
1 polymer ?
#
loop_
_entity_poly.entity_id
_entity_poly.type
_entity_poly.pdbx_seq_one_letter_code
_entity_poly.pdbx_strand_id
1 'polypeptide(L)'
;MTQLEAARNGVITPEMVRVAERENVTPSFVRDEVARGRLVIPANIRHLAGSKGGAPSAEWMRRREEEISNLNSGISNLKSEIS
;
A
#
# COMPACT_ATOMS: atom_id res chain seq x y z
N MET A 1 8.46 7.97 -11.93
CA MET A 1 8.33 6.50 -11.95
C MET A 1 7.12 6.13 -11.11
N THR A 2 6.12 5.48 -11.69
CA THR A 2 4.95 5.00 -10.95
C THR A 2 5.25 3.68 -10.24
N GLN A 3 4.48 3.35 -9.19
CA GLN A 3 4.57 2.05 -8.50
C GLN A 3 4.29 0.87 -9.44
N LEU A 4 3.39 1.05 -10.41
CA LEU A 4 3.09 0.07 -11.45
C LEU A 4 4.28 -0.16 -12.39
N GLU A 5 4.92 0.91 -12.86
CA GLU A 5 6.12 0.80 -13.70
C GLU A 5 7.28 0.15 -12.94
N ALA A 6 7.50 0.50 -11.67
CA ALA A 6 8.51 -0.15 -10.84
C ALA A 6 8.25 -1.66 -10.71
N ALA A 7 7.00 -2.03 -10.40
CA ALA A 7 6.59 -3.42 -10.26
C ALA A 7 6.80 -4.23 -11.56
N ARG A 8 6.40 -3.66 -12.71
CA ARG A 8 6.56 -4.30 -14.03
C ARG A 8 8.02 -4.45 -14.45
N ASN A 9 8.89 -3.56 -14.00
CA ASN A 9 10.34 -3.66 -14.20
C ASN A 9 11.02 -4.59 -13.17
N GLY A 10 10.25 -5.28 -12.32
CA GLY A 10 10.79 -6.18 -11.30
C GLY A 10 11.38 -5.46 -10.08
N VAL A 11 11.23 -4.14 -9.98
CA VAL A 11 11.76 -3.32 -8.89
C VAL A 11 10.80 -3.37 -7.70
N ILE A 12 11.33 -3.73 -6.54
CA ILE A 12 10.60 -3.69 -5.26
C ILE A 12 10.83 -2.31 -4.65
N THR A 13 9.75 -1.54 -4.44
CA THR A 13 9.83 -0.21 -3.83
C THR A 13 9.77 -0.29 -2.30
N PRO A 14 10.28 0.72 -1.58
CA PRO A 14 10.14 0.80 -0.12
C PRO A 14 8.68 0.74 0.36
N GLU A 15 7.75 1.26 -0.43
CA GLU A 15 6.31 1.19 -0.17
C GLU A 15 5.79 -0.25 -0.25
N MET A 16 6.25 -1.05 -1.23
CA MET A 16 5.93 -2.49 -1.31
C MET A 16 6.49 -3.25 -0.11
N VAL A 17 7.71 -2.93 0.32
CA VAL A 17 8.32 -3.54 1.52
C VAL A 17 7.48 -3.24 2.76
N ARG A 18 7.09 -1.98 2.97
CA ARG A 18 6.29 -1.60 4.13
C ARG A 18 4.92 -2.28 4.15
N VAL A 19 4.25 -2.40 3.00
CA VAL A 19 2.98 -3.13 2.89
C VAL A 19 3.21 -4.62 3.18
N ALA A 20 4.31 -5.18 2.67
CA ALA A 20 4.65 -6.58 2.88
C ALA A 20 4.91 -6.91 4.36
N GLU A 21 5.68 -6.08 5.05
CA GLU A 21 5.95 -6.21 6.49
C GLU A 21 4.67 -6.13 7.32
N ARG A 22 3.78 -5.19 6.99
CA ARG A 22 2.51 -5.00 7.70
C ARG A 22 1.58 -6.20 7.52
N GLU A 23 1.47 -6.72 6.31
CA GLU A 23 0.55 -7.79 5.94
C GLU A 23 1.15 -9.18 6.12
N ASN A 24 2.38 -9.27 6.64
CA ASN A 24 3.11 -10.51 6.80
C ASN A 24 3.17 -11.32 5.50
N VAL A 25 3.52 -10.65 4.40
CA VAL A 25 3.73 -11.25 3.07
C VAL A 25 5.12 -10.92 2.56
N THR A 26 5.54 -11.55 1.47
CA THR A 26 6.82 -11.23 0.85
C THR A 26 6.71 -9.95 0.00
N PRO A 27 7.75 -9.09 -0.02
CA PRO A 27 7.77 -7.91 -0.89
C PRO A 27 7.64 -8.26 -2.38
N SER A 28 8.16 -9.43 -2.78
CA SER A 28 8.02 -9.98 -4.12
C SER A 28 6.56 -10.29 -4.49
N PHE A 29 5.76 -10.77 -3.53
CA PHE A 29 4.33 -11.01 -3.73
C PHE A 29 3.58 -9.70 -3.96
N VAL A 30 3.79 -8.72 -3.09
CA VAL A 30 3.19 -7.38 -3.22
C VAL A 30 3.56 -6.75 -4.57
N ARG A 31 4.82 -6.84 -4.98
CA ARG A 31 5.27 -6.40 -6.31
C ARG A 31 4.51 -7.10 -7.43
N ASP A 32 4.34 -8.43 -7.36
CA ASP A 32 3.62 -9.18 -8.39
C ASP A 32 2.16 -8.73 -8.53
N GLU A 33 1.49 -8.52 -7.41
CA GLU A 33 0.11 -8.04 -7.38
C GLU A 33 -0.01 -6.60 -7.91
N VAL A 34 0.98 -5.75 -7.62
CA VAL A 34 1.07 -4.40 -8.20
C VAL A 34 1.34 -4.47 -9.71
N ALA A 35 2.24 -5.34 -10.17
CA ALA A 35 2.55 -5.50 -11.59
C ALA A 35 1.33 -6.00 -12.39
N ARG A 36 0.52 -6.87 -11.78
CA ARG A 36 -0.75 -7.39 -12.30
C ARG A 36 -1.90 -6.38 -12.21
N GLY A 37 -1.71 -5.26 -11.52
CA GLY A 37 -2.74 -4.24 -11.33
C GLY A 37 -3.88 -4.65 -10.39
N ARG A 38 -3.70 -5.75 -9.63
CA ARG A 38 -4.68 -6.21 -8.62
C ARG A 38 -4.50 -5.53 -7.28
N LEU A 39 -3.28 -5.08 -6.99
CA LEU A 39 -2.95 -4.30 -5.80
C LEU A 39 -2.46 -2.92 -6.22
N VAL A 40 -3.08 -1.88 -5.67
CA VAL A 40 -2.64 -0.50 -5.88
C VAL A 40 -2.13 0.04 -4.56
N ILE A 41 -0.85 0.39 -4.50
CA ILE A 41 -0.29 1.04 -3.30
C ILE A 41 -0.40 2.55 -3.48
N PRO A 42 -1.24 3.25 -2.70
CA PRO A 42 -1.31 4.69 -2.77
C PRO A 42 0.03 5.30 -2.31
N ALA A 43 0.78 5.84 -3.26
CA ALA A 43 2.08 6.47 -3.02
C ALA A 43 1.96 7.87 -2.39
N ASN A 44 0.96 8.11 -1.53
CA ASN A 44 0.74 9.43 -0.95
C ASN A 44 1.72 9.67 0.22
N ILE A 45 3.00 9.86 -0.13
CA ILE A 45 4.08 10.28 0.77
C ILE A 45 3.95 11.76 1.14
N ARG A 46 3.05 12.51 0.49
CA ARG A 46 2.60 13.83 0.95
C ARG A 46 1.58 13.67 2.07
N HIS A 47 2.02 13.03 3.14
CA HIS A 47 1.63 13.45 4.48
C HIS A 47 2.81 14.19 5.11
N LEU A 48 3.32 15.21 4.41
CA LEU A 48 4.19 16.20 5.01
C LEU A 48 3.59 17.57 4.77
N ALA A 49 3.41 18.25 5.90
CA ALA A 49 2.86 19.57 6.05
C ALA A 49 1.40 19.69 5.60
N GLY A 50 0.50 19.47 6.57
CA GLY A 50 -0.36 20.59 6.90
C GLY A 50 0.51 21.85 6.95
N SER A 51 0.49 22.62 5.86
CA SER A 51 0.77 24.04 5.96
C SER A 51 -0.17 24.54 7.06
N LYS A 52 0.41 24.86 8.22
CA LYS A 52 -0.22 25.17 9.52
C LYS A 52 -0.50 23.95 10.43
N GLY A 53 0.53 23.53 11.18
CA GLY A 53 0.52 23.25 12.63
C GLY A 53 -0.72 22.72 13.38
N GLY A 54 -1.60 21.92 12.77
CA GLY A 54 -2.73 21.26 13.43
C GLY A 54 -2.55 19.75 13.43
N ALA A 55 -2.76 19.11 14.58
CA ALA A 55 -2.77 17.65 14.69
C ALA A 55 -3.74 17.04 13.67
N PRO A 56 -3.44 15.86 13.08
CA PRO A 56 -4.33 15.21 12.13
C PRO A 56 -5.71 15.03 12.78
N SER A 57 -6.77 15.48 12.10
CA SER A 57 -8.14 15.35 12.61
C SER A 57 -8.48 13.86 12.78
N ALA A 58 -9.42 13.52 13.67
CA ALA A 58 -9.86 12.14 13.87
C ALA A 58 -10.43 11.51 12.58
N GLU A 59 -11.00 12.32 11.70
CA GLU A 59 -11.46 11.89 10.37
C GLU A 59 -10.28 11.51 9.46
N TRP A 60 -9.18 12.25 9.58
CA TRP A 60 -7.92 11.99 8.89
C TRP A 60 -7.31 10.64 9.27
N MET A 61 -7.36 10.29 10.56
CA MET A 61 -6.89 8.99 11.04
C MET A 61 -7.84 7.87 10.57
N ARG A 62 -9.16 8.05 10.73
CA ARG A 62 -10.15 7.05 10.30
C ARG A 62 -10.06 6.74 8.80
N ARG A 63 -9.95 7.77 7.96
CA ARG A 63 -9.88 7.58 6.50
C ARG A 63 -8.61 6.84 6.08
N ARG A 64 -7.50 7.08 6.78
CA ARG A 64 -6.26 6.32 6.59
C ARG A 64 -6.41 4.87 7.04
N GLU A 65 -7.02 4.61 8.20
CA GLU A 65 -7.29 3.26 8.67
C GLU A 65 -8.25 2.50 7.73
N GLU A 66 -9.24 3.18 7.16
CA GLU A 66 -10.16 2.60 6.17
C GLU A 66 -9.44 2.27 4.85
N GLU A 67 -8.60 3.16 4.31
CA GLU A 67 -7.81 2.87 3.11
C GLU A 67 -6.86 1.69 3.34
N ILE A 68 -6.21 1.63 4.51
CA ILE A 68 -5.37 0.51 4.90
C ILE A 68 -6.22 -0.76 5.01
N SER A 69 -7.37 -0.71 5.68
CA SER A 69 -8.26 -1.85 5.84
C SER A 69 -8.72 -2.40 4.48
N ASN A 70 -9.05 -1.52 3.53
CA ASN A 70 -9.46 -1.90 2.19
C ASN A 70 -8.33 -2.62 1.42
N LEU A 71 -7.08 -2.17 1.58
CA LEU A 71 -5.91 -2.86 1.01
C LEU A 71 -5.70 -4.22 1.67
N ASN A 72 -5.82 -4.29 3.00
CA ASN A 72 -5.64 -5.52 3.77
C ASN A 72 -6.71 -6.56 3.42
N SER A 73 -7.97 -6.14 3.21
CA SER A 73 -9.04 -7.01 2.72
C SER A 73 -8.75 -7.53 1.31
N GLY A 74 -8.24 -6.70 0.41
CA GLY A 74 -7.81 -7.14 -0.93
C GLY A 74 -6.68 -8.18 -0.88
N ILE A 75 -5.68 -7.95 -0.02
CA ILE A 75 -4.56 -8.88 0.18
C ILE A 75 -5.02 -10.19 0.84
N SER A 76 -5.97 -10.12 1.77
CA SER A 76 -6.56 -11.30 2.42
C SER A 76 -7.32 -12.18 1.44
N ASN A 77 -8.09 -11.58 0.52
CA ASN A 77 -8.76 -12.31 -0.55
C ASN A 77 -7.75 -12.97 -1.50
N LEU A 78 -6.69 -12.26 -1.88
CA LEU A 78 -5.62 -12.82 -2.71
C LEU A 78 -4.90 -13.97 -2.02
N LYS A 79 -4.67 -13.92 -0.70
CA LYS A 79 -4.11 -15.05 0.08
C LYS A 79 -5.02 -16.27 0.05
N SER A 80 -6.34 -16.08 0.13
CA SER A 80 -7.31 -17.18 0.11
C SER A 80 -7.42 -17.89 -1.24
N GLU A 81 -7.08 -17.21 -2.35
CA GLU A 81 -7.06 -17.82 -3.70
C GLU A 81 -5.80 -18.67 -3.97
N ILE A 82 -4.75 -18.54 -3.15
CA ILE A 82 -3.47 -19.23 -3.32
C ILE A 82 -3.30 -20.38 -2.31
N SER A 83 -4.26 -20.54 -1.38
CA SER A 83 -4.25 -21.56 -0.31
C SER A 83 -5.08 -22.80 -0.65
#